data_AF-A0A239CHD5-F1
#
_entry.id   AF-A0A239CHD5-F1
#
_cell.length_a   1.000
_cell.length_b   1.000
_cell.length_c   1.000
_cell.angle_alpha   90.00
_cell.angle_beta   90.00
_cell.angle_gamma   90.00
#
_symmetry.space_group_name_H-M   'P 1'
#
loop_
_entity.id
_entity.type
_entity.pdbx_description
1 polymer ?
#
loop_
_entity_poly.entity_id
_entity_poly.type
_entity_poly.pdbx_seq_one_letter_code
_entity_poly.pdbx_strand_id
1 'polypeptide(L)'
;MAPNDNIHGARSWRVARVVAAHRAFHEGFTEAMRGLPLDYRRLDAMTEMDQHRYENGREVALEWLSSRRTALRWSSRDRIPRALRDFIAGRALQRAAQLPRTDPYRG
;
A
#
# COMPACT_ATOMS: atom_id res chain seq x y z
N MET A 1 6.05 22.85 2.69
CA MET A 1 6.24 21.44 2.30
C MET A 1 6.12 21.36 0.79
N ALA A 2 7.19 21.03 0.07
CA ALA A 2 7.07 20.68 -1.34
C ALA A 2 6.29 19.36 -1.42
N PRO A 3 5.34 19.18 -2.35
CA PRO A 3 4.75 17.88 -2.58
C PRO A 3 5.87 16.93 -3.05
N ASN A 4 5.91 15.73 -2.46
CA ASN A 4 6.87 14.67 -2.80
C ASN A 4 6.56 14.06 -4.18
N ASP A 5 6.64 14.88 -5.23
CA ASP A 5 6.29 14.53 -6.62
C ASP A 5 7.28 13.54 -7.27
N ASN A 6 8.39 13.20 -6.60
CA ASN A 6 9.44 12.35 -7.15
C ASN A 6 9.31 10.86 -6.78
N ILE A 7 8.33 10.46 -5.97
CA ILE A 7 8.10 9.03 -5.69
C ILE A 7 7.21 8.44 -6.78
N HIS A 8 7.86 8.02 -7.87
CA HIS A 8 7.18 7.25 -8.91
C HIS A 8 6.73 5.89 -8.37
N GLY A 9 5.42 5.65 -8.41
CA GLY A 9 4.87 4.36 -8.00
C GLY A 9 5.40 3.21 -8.88
N ALA A 10 5.43 1.99 -8.32
CA ALA A 10 5.95 0.81 -9.00
C ALA A 10 5.21 0.54 -10.34
N ARG A 11 5.96 0.23 -11.40
CA ARG A 11 5.45 -0.12 -12.74
C ARG A 11 5.52 -1.63 -13.07
N SER A 12 6.04 -2.44 -12.15
CA SER A 12 6.08 -3.90 -12.29
C SER A 12 6.02 -4.57 -10.92
N TRP A 13 5.66 -5.86 -10.90
CA TRP A 13 5.70 -6.67 -9.68
C TRP A 13 7.11 -6.72 -9.06
N ARG A 14 8.16 -6.80 -9.88
CA ARG A 14 9.55 -6.86 -9.39
C ARG A 14 9.88 -5.65 -8.51
N VAL A 15 9.46 -4.45 -8.92
CA VAL A 15 9.66 -3.21 -8.15
C VAL A 15 8.71 -3.16 -6.95
N ALA A 16 7.44 -3.50 -7.16
CA ALA A 16 6.42 -3.44 -6.10
C ALA A 16 6.71 -4.41 -4.95
N ARG A 17 7.34 -5.57 -5.22
CA ARG A 17 7.67 -6.58 -4.21
C ARG A 17 8.58 -6.04 -3.11
N VAL A 18 9.58 -5.22 -3.46
CA VAL A 18 10.51 -4.64 -2.49
C VAL A 18 9.77 -3.73 -1.52
N VAL A 19 8.82 -2.97 -2.05
CA VAL A 19 7.95 -2.08 -1.26
C VAL A 19 6.99 -2.88 -0.39
N ALA A 20 6.31 -3.87 -0.97
CA ALA A 20 5.31 -4.68 -0.27
C ALA A 20 5.93 -5.52 0.87
N ALA A 21 7.16 -6.00 0.70
CA ALA A 21 7.86 -6.74 1.75
C ALA A 21 8.40 -5.84 2.88
N HIS A 22 8.31 -4.50 2.74
CA HIS A 22 8.80 -3.56 3.74
C HIS A 22 8.02 -3.68 5.05
N ARG A 23 8.71 -3.55 6.20
CA ARG A 23 8.08 -3.62 7.53
C ARG A 23 6.92 -2.64 7.67
N ALA A 24 7.20 -1.35 7.44
CA ALA A 24 6.23 -0.28 7.57
C ALA A 24 5.02 -0.47 6.64
N PHE A 25 5.24 -0.97 5.42
CA PHE A 25 4.15 -1.30 4.50
C PHE A 25 3.24 -2.40 5.05
N HIS A 26 3.83 -3.51 5.51
CA HIS A 26 3.06 -4.63 6.07
C HIS A 26 2.27 -4.21 7.31
N GLU A 27 2.85 -3.36 8.14
CA GLU A 27 2.22 -2.78 9.31
C GLU A 27 1.03 -1.90 8.95
N GLY A 28 1.21 -0.91 8.06
CA GLY A 28 0.14 -0.05 7.60
C GLY A 28 -1.01 -0.84 6.96
N PHE A 29 -0.69 -1.82 6.12
CA PHE A 29 -1.69 -2.72 5.53
C PHE A 29 -2.49 -3.47 6.61
N THR A 30 -1.81 -4.03 7.61
CA THR A 30 -2.44 -4.82 8.67
C THR A 30 -3.34 -3.96 9.55
N GLU A 31 -2.91 -2.75 9.89
CA GLU A 31 -3.71 -1.82 10.71
C GLU A 31 -4.96 -1.36 9.97
N ALA A 32 -4.83 -0.97 8.69
CA ALA A 32 -5.98 -0.61 7.87
C ALA A 32 -6.96 -1.78 7.67
N MET A 33 -6.46 -3.01 7.46
CA MET A 33 -7.30 -4.22 7.41
C MET A 33 -8.07 -4.48 8.71
N ARG A 34 -7.54 -4.04 9.86
CA ARG A 34 -8.21 -4.13 11.17
C ARG A 34 -9.14 -2.95 11.45
N GLY A 35 -9.27 -2.00 10.52
CA GLY A 35 -10.08 -0.79 10.70
C GLY A 35 -9.49 0.21 11.70
N LEU A 36 -8.19 0.11 12.02
CA LEU A 36 -7.56 1.06 12.94
C LEU A 36 -7.39 2.42 12.25
N PRO A 37 -7.63 3.55 12.94
CA PRO A 37 -7.41 4.88 12.38
C PRO A 37 -5.92 5.15 12.11
N LEU A 38 -5.63 6.22 11.37
CA LEU A 38 -4.27 6.70 11.17
C LEU A 38 -3.78 7.40 12.45
N ASP A 39 -2.69 6.91 13.04
CA ASP A 39 -2.03 7.55 14.18
C ASP A 39 -0.97 8.54 13.70
N TYR A 40 -1.33 9.82 13.66
CA TYR A 40 -0.43 10.90 13.21
C TYR A 40 0.81 11.06 14.08
N ARG A 41 0.70 10.86 15.40
CA ARG A 41 1.86 10.98 16.30
C ARG A 41 2.89 9.89 16.00
N ARG A 42 2.39 8.69 15.71
CA ARG A 42 3.23 7.57 15.30
C ARG A 42 3.87 7.83 13.94
N LEU A 43 3.11 8.39 12.99
CA LEU A 43 3.60 8.74 11.67
C LEU A 43 4.73 9.77 11.75
N ASP A 44 4.57 10.83 12.55
CA ASP A 44 5.58 11.87 12.75
C ASP A 44 6.89 11.35 13.37
N ALA A 45 6.83 10.24 14.11
CA ALA A 45 8.01 9.58 14.68
C ALA A 45 8.74 8.64 13.71
N MET A 46 8.16 8.35 12.53
CA MET A 46 8.78 7.50 11.51
C MET A 46 9.73 8.31 10.63
N THR A 47 10.71 7.62 10.02
CA THR A 47 11.49 8.22 8.92
C THR A 47 10.58 8.50 7.73
N GLU A 48 10.92 9.48 6.89
CA GLU A 48 10.12 9.81 5.69
C GLU A 48 9.90 8.58 4.78
N MET A 49 10.92 7.73 4.62
CA MET A 49 10.78 6.47 3.88
C MET A 49 9.77 5.54 4.56
N ASP A 50 9.83 5.36 5.88
CA ASP A 50 8.89 4.52 6.62
C ASP A 50 7.47 5.06 6.55
N GLN A 51 7.28 6.39 6.65
CA GLN A 51 5.98 7.05 6.50
C GLN A 51 5.36 6.68 5.14
N HIS A 52 6.09 6.90 4.05
CA HIS A 52 5.60 6.56 2.71
C HIS A 52 5.29 5.08 2.52
N ARG A 53 6.08 4.19 3.13
CA ARG A 53 5.82 2.74 3.07
C ARG A 53 4.56 2.40 3.84
N TYR A 54 4.41 2.93 5.04
CA TYR A 54 3.27 2.73 5.91
C TYR A 54 1.97 3.24 5.27
N GLU A 55 1.95 4.47 4.78
CA GLU A 55 0.79 5.07 4.11
C GLU A 55 0.40 4.28 2.85
N ASN A 56 1.37 3.86 2.04
CA ASN A 56 1.11 3.03 0.85
C ASN A 56 0.51 1.66 1.23
N GLY A 57 0.98 1.05 2.33
CA GLY A 57 0.39 -0.16 2.88
C GLY A 57 -1.08 0.03 3.24
N ARG A 58 -1.42 1.14 3.92
CA ARG A 58 -2.81 1.49 4.26
C ARG A 58 -3.67 1.72 3.02
N GLU A 59 -3.16 2.48 2.05
CA GLU A 59 -3.87 2.75 0.79
C GLU A 59 -4.22 1.44 0.05
N VAL A 60 -3.25 0.53 -0.09
CA VAL A 60 -3.46 -0.77 -0.73
C VAL A 60 -4.50 -1.61 0.04
N ALA A 61 -4.51 -1.57 1.37
CA ALA A 61 -5.53 -2.27 2.16
C ALA A 61 -6.93 -1.69 1.95
N LEU A 62 -7.06 -0.36 1.93
CA LEU A 62 -8.34 0.31 1.71
C LEU A 62 -8.90 0.04 0.31
N GLU A 63 -8.05 0.10 -0.72
CA GLU A 63 -8.46 -0.27 -2.09
C GLU A 63 -8.83 -1.76 -2.23
N TRP A 64 -8.13 -2.63 -1.49
CA TRP A 64 -8.51 -4.04 -1.45
C TRP A 64 -9.91 -4.21 -0.84
N LEU A 65 -10.17 -3.57 0.30
CA LEU A 65 -11.46 -3.63 0.98
C LEU A 65 -12.58 -3.06 0.12
N SER A 66 -12.34 -1.95 -0.59
CA SER A 66 -13.33 -1.36 -1.50
C SER A 66 -13.62 -2.25 -2.72
N SER A 67 -12.61 -2.94 -3.26
CA SER A 67 -12.76 -3.77 -4.47
C SER A 67 -13.26 -5.19 -4.21
N ARG A 68 -12.95 -5.80 -3.05
CA ARG A 68 -13.22 -7.22 -2.79
C ARG A 68 -14.11 -7.50 -1.58
N ARG A 69 -14.44 -6.47 -0.78
CA ARG A 69 -15.30 -6.55 0.43
C ARG A 69 -14.96 -7.70 1.39
N THR A 70 -13.71 -8.18 1.39
CA THR A 70 -13.26 -9.32 2.18
C THR A 70 -11.91 -9.03 2.81
N ALA A 71 -11.76 -9.38 4.09
CA ALA A 71 -10.48 -9.24 4.79
C ALA A 71 -9.48 -10.27 4.26
N LEU A 72 -8.25 -9.83 4.01
CA LEU A 72 -7.14 -10.70 3.64
C LEU A 72 -6.25 -10.95 4.85
N ARG A 73 -6.03 -12.22 5.20
CA ARG A 73 -5.04 -12.59 6.22
C ARG A 73 -3.63 -12.63 5.62
N TRP A 74 -2.77 -11.72 6.07
CA TRP A 74 -1.35 -11.68 5.70
C TRP A 74 -0.48 -11.62 6.96
N SER A 75 -0.04 -12.78 7.43
CA SER A 75 0.59 -12.95 8.75
C SER A 75 2.07 -12.58 8.82
N SER A 76 2.78 -12.58 7.69
CA SER A 76 4.22 -12.32 7.63
C SER A 76 4.55 -11.56 6.35
N ARG A 77 5.24 -10.42 6.49
CA ARG A 77 5.63 -9.54 5.37
C ARG A 77 6.35 -10.26 4.23
N ASP A 78 7.12 -11.31 4.55
CA ASP A 78 7.92 -12.06 3.58
C ASP A 78 7.08 -13.08 2.78
N ARG A 79 5.85 -13.36 3.22
CA ARG A 79 4.92 -14.32 2.61
C ARG A 79 3.69 -13.60 2.05
N ILE A 80 3.90 -12.79 1.02
CA ILE A 80 2.83 -12.04 0.35
C ILE A 80 1.81 -13.01 -0.26
N PRO A 81 0.53 -12.99 0.16
CA PRO A 81 -0.50 -13.86 -0.39
C PRO A 81 -0.65 -13.66 -1.89
N ARG A 82 -0.84 -14.75 -2.65
CA ARG A 82 -0.96 -14.69 -4.12
C ARG A 82 -2.01 -13.67 -4.58
N ALA A 83 -3.17 -13.65 -3.93
CA ALA A 83 -4.23 -12.72 -4.31
C ALA A 83 -3.81 -11.24 -4.14
N LEU A 84 -3.07 -10.93 -3.07
CA LEU A 84 -2.51 -9.59 -2.85
C LEU A 84 -1.41 -9.26 -3.85
N ARG A 85 -0.53 -10.22 -4.15
CA ARG A 85 0.47 -10.06 -5.21
C ARG A 85 -0.19 -9.70 -6.53
N ASP A 86 -1.19 -10.48 -6.94
CA ASP A 86 -1.86 -10.30 -8.23
C ASP A 86 -2.60 -8.94 -8.27
N PHE A 87 -3.18 -8.51 -7.14
CA PHE A 87 -3.77 -7.17 -6.99
C PHE A 87 -2.74 -6.03 -7.14
N ILE A 88 -1.63 -6.10 -6.41
CA ILE A 88 -0.56 -5.10 -6.47
C ILE A 88 0.09 -5.09 -7.86
N ALA A 89 0.27 -6.25 -8.49
CA ALA A 89 0.78 -6.35 -9.85
C ALA A 89 -0.15 -5.68 -10.86
N GLY A 90 -1.48 -5.87 -10.72
CA GLY A 90 -2.48 -5.17 -11.53
C GLY A 90 -2.36 -3.65 -11.42
N ARG A 91 -2.26 -3.11 -10.19
CA ARG A 91 -2.02 -1.67 -9.96
C ARG A 91 -0.73 -1.18 -10.63
N ALA A 92 0.34 -1.96 -10.55
CA ALA A 92 1.61 -1.61 -11.18
C ALA A 92 1.52 -1.58 -12.71
N LEU A 93 0.78 -2.52 -13.31
CA LEU A 93 0.51 -2.57 -14.76
C LEU A 93 -0.35 -1.40 -15.23
N GLN A 94 -1.41 -1.05 -14.49
CA GLN A 94 -2.23 0.14 -14.79
C GLN A 94 -1.39 1.42 -14.80
N ARG A 95 -0.50 1.57 -13.82
CA ARG A 95 0.44 2.69 -13.79
C ARG A 95 1.43 2.68 -14.96
N ALA A 96 1.93 1.50 -15.34
CA ALA A 96 2.80 1.37 -16.52
C ALA A 96 2.07 1.79 -17.81
N ALA A 97 0.76 1.52 -17.89
CA ALA A 97 -0.13 1.95 -18.96
C ALA A 97 -0.62 3.41 -18.81
N GLN A 98 -0.14 4.15 -17.81
CA GLN A 98 -0.52 5.55 -17.52
C GLN A 98 -2.02 5.76 -17.27
N LEU A 99 -2.70 4.72 -16.77
CA LEU A 99 -4.10 4.83 -16.39
C LEU A 99 -4.26 5.62 -15.08
N PRO A 100 -5.37 6.35 -14.89
CA PRO A 100 -5.61 7.12 -13.68
C PRO A 100 -5.67 6.21 -12.45
N ARG A 101 -5.17 6.72 -11.31
CA ARG A 101 -5.23 6.02 -10.03
C ARG A 101 -6.68 5.93 -9.56
N THR A 102 -7.13 4.75 -9.13
CA THR A 102 -8.34 4.61 -8.34
C THR A 102 -8.09 5.23 -6.96
N ASP A 103 -8.80 6.29 -6.60
CA ASP A 103 -8.65 6.96 -5.31
C ASP A 103 -9.56 6.28 -4.26
N PRO A 104 -9.03 5.54 -3.27
CA PRO A 104 -9.85 4.88 -2.27
C PRO A 104 -10.56 5.85 -1.31
N TYR A 105 -10.20 7.13 -1.33
CA TYR A 105 -10.83 8.17 -0.49
C TYR A 105 -11.96 8.93 -1.22
N ARG A 106 -12.18 8.66 -2.52
CA ARG A 106 -13.35 9.14 -3.26
C ARG A 106 -14.46 8.09 -3.19
N GLY A 107 -15.21 8.11 -2.10
CA GLY A 107 -16.47 7.39 -1.92
C GLY A 107 -17.63 8.36 -1.81
#